data_AF-A0AAD9GS03-F1
#
_entry.id   AF-A0AAD9GS03-F1
#
_cell.length_a   1.000
_cell.length_b   1.000
_cell.length_c   1.000
_cell.angle_alpha   90.00
_cell.angle_beta   90.00
_cell.angle_gamma   90.00
#
_symmetry.space_group_name_H-M   'P 1'
#
loop_
_entity.id
_entity.type
_entity.pdbx_description
1 polymer ?
#
loop_
_entity_poly.entity_id
_entity_poly.type
_entity_poly.pdbx_seq_one_letter_code
_entity_poly.pdbx_strand_id
1 'polypeptide(L)'
;MESDDDQSRASFFDKQSYTSKQDIVQAVIRYNSTMNRPFRVISSGKRRYKATCTHEGCEFVVQLAFSQTFRPSTKFIRHSCALSETTKSSHREATGKQIALNPMVRDMLVATGRALRPVAIQQKLKMAGITASYMNCVHALRRQHLEVFGSDADYYTLLPSYIDELNRHGHKTSIELTGGVFKRAWIAFRE
;
A
#
# COMPACT_ATOMS: atom_id res chain seq x y z
N MET A 1 -0.13 -3.38 41.55
CA MET A 1 0.44 -3.63 40.21
C MET A 1 -0.20 -2.63 39.26
N GLU A 2 0.37 -1.44 39.18
CA GLU A 2 -0.03 -0.42 38.21
C GLU A 2 0.68 -0.72 36.90
N SER A 3 -0.10 -0.71 35.82
CA SER A 3 0.20 -1.28 34.51
C SER A 3 1.30 -0.55 33.73
N ASP A 4 2.39 -1.26 33.42
CA ASP A 4 3.47 -0.87 32.49
C ASP A 4 2.99 -0.48 31.07
N ASP A 5 1.75 -0.82 30.71
CA ASP A 5 1.16 -0.55 29.39
C ASP A 5 0.90 0.94 29.13
N ASP A 6 0.71 1.75 30.17
CA ASP A 6 0.38 3.17 30.00
C ASP A 6 1.62 4.04 29.74
N GLN A 7 2.79 3.60 30.22
CA GLN A 7 4.07 4.28 30.03
C GLN A 7 4.65 4.02 28.62
N SER A 8 4.37 2.85 28.05
CA SER A 8 4.81 2.48 26.69
C SER A 8 4.14 3.35 25.61
N ARG A 9 2.88 3.76 25.81
CA ARG A 9 2.06 4.46 24.79
C ARG A 9 2.24 5.98 24.73
N ALA A 10 2.74 6.62 25.79
CA ALA A 10 3.07 8.06 25.80
C ALA A 10 4.20 8.40 24.83
N SER A 11 4.99 7.40 24.44
CA SER A 11 6.29 7.56 23.81
C SER A 11 6.32 7.28 22.30
N PHE A 12 5.16 7.08 21.64
CA PHE A 12 5.12 6.63 20.24
C PHE A 12 5.91 7.56 19.29
N PHE A 13 5.73 8.87 19.44
CA PHE A 13 6.42 9.87 18.62
C PHE A 13 7.80 10.24 19.16
N ASP A 14 8.11 9.89 20.41
CA ASP A 14 9.36 10.26 21.07
C ASP A 14 10.44 9.18 20.94
N LYS A 15 10.04 7.93 20.71
CA LYS A 15 10.95 6.80 20.42
C LYS A 15 11.38 6.70 18.95
N GLN A 16 10.80 7.50 18.07
CA GLN A 16 11.08 7.44 16.63
C GLN A 16 12.07 8.52 16.21
N SER A 17 13.11 8.12 15.48
CA SER A 17 13.96 9.05 14.74
C SER A 17 13.30 9.42 13.42
N TYR A 18 13.17 10.71 13.14
CA TYR A 18 12.70 11.22 11.86
C TYR A 18 13.88 11.75 11.05
N THR A 19 13.96 11.40 9.77
CA THR A 19 15.00 11.90 8.86
C THR A 19 14.42 12.79 7.77
N SER A 20 13.09 12.75 7.61
CA SER A 20 12.38 13.56 6.64
C SER A 20 11.01 14.00 7.17
N LYS A 21 10.43 15.03 6.55
CA LYS A 21 9.03 15.42 6.78
C LYS A 21 8.06 14.29 6.39
N GLN A 22 8.43 13.48 5.39
CA GLN A 22 7.62 12.35 4.97
C GLN A 22 7.52 11.30 6.08
N ASP A 23 8.60 11.06 6.82
CA ASP A 23 8.62 10.13 7.95
C ASP A 23 7.63 10.57 9.04
N ILE A 24 7.61 11.87 9.33
CA ILE A 24 6.65 12.47 10.28
C ILE A 24 5.22 12.24 9.80
N VAL A 25 4.93 12.52 8.54
CA VAL A 25 3.60 12.32 7.96
C VAL A 25 3.19 10.85 8.08
N GLN A 26 4.09 9.92 7.75
CA GLN A 26 3.84 8.48 7.86
C GLN A 26 3.66 8.01 9.30
N ALA A 27 4.41 8.56 10.25
CA ALA A 27 4.27 8.24 11.66
C ALA A 27 2.90 8.69 12.20
N VAL A 28 2.46 9.89 11.83
CA VAL A 28 1.13 10.40 12.22
C VAL A 28 0.02 9.57 11.57
N ILE A 29 0.15 9.20 10.30
CA ILE A 29 -0.78 8.27 9.64
C ILE A 29 -0.82 6.95 10.40
N ARG A 30 0.34 6.32 10.64
CA ARG A 30 0.45 5.01 11.30
C ARG A 30 -0.16 5.02 12.69
N TYR A 31 0.14 6.02 13.50
CA TYR A 31 -0.45 6.16 14.84
C TYR A 31 -1.97 6.21 14.78
N ASN A 32 -2.52 7.09 13.94
CA ASN A 32 -3.97 7.27 13.82
C ASN A 32 -4.66 6.05 13.20
N SER A 33 -4.02 5.36 12.25
CA SER A 33 -4.49 4.08 11.72
C SER A 33 -4.50 3.00 12.79
N THR A 34 -3.47 2.91 13.63
CA THR A 34 -3.39 1.94 14.73
C THR A 34 -4.48 2.20 15.78
N MET A 35 -4.78 3.47 16.03
CA MET A 35 -5.85 3.87 16.95
C MET A 35 -7.25 3.83 16.32
N ASN A 36 -7.35 3.54 15.01
CA ASN A 36 -8.56 3.64 14.22
C ASN A 36 -9.28 4.99 14.43
N ARG A 37 -8.54 6.09 14.24
CA ARG A 37 -9.04 7.45 14.44
C ARG A 37 -8.77 8.35 13.24
N PRO A 38 -9.77 9.11 12.78
CA PRO A 38 -9.55 10.14 11.78
C PRO A 38 -8.79 11.33 12.37
N PHE A 39 -7.99 11.97 11.53
CA PHE A 39 -7.28 13.19 11.88
C PHE A 39 -7.25 14.15 10.69
N ARG A 40 -7.02 15.42 10.98
CA ARG A 40 -6.79 16.46 9.99
C ARG A 40 -5.49 17.18 10.26
N VAL A 41 -4.83 17.62 9.20
CA VAL A 41 -3.61 18.43 9.28
C VAL A 41 -4.03 19.89 9.38
N ILE A 42 -3.67 20.54 10.49
CA ILE A 42 -3.96 21.96 10.72
C ILE A 42 -2.84 22.83 10.17
N SER A 43 -1.60 22.35 10.21
CA SER A 43 -0.45 23.08 9.70
C SER A 43 0.62 22.14 9.17
N SER A 44 1.16 22.44 7.99
CA SER A 44 2.22 21.67 7.35
C SER A 44 3.21 22.60 6.66
N GLY A 45 4.16 23.15 7.41
CA GLY A 45 5.18 24.06 6.91
C GLY A 45 6.52 23.38 6.61
N LYS A 46 7.52 24.19 6.30
CA LYS A 46 8.93 23.75 6.20
C LYS A 46 9.56 23.43 7.56
N ARG A 47 8.97 23.93 8.65
CA ARG A 47 9.54 23.82 10.00
C ARG A 47 8.63 23.19 11.05
N ARG A 48 7.37 22.92 10.69
CA ARG A 48 6.35 22.47 11.64
C ARG A 48 5.33 21.58 10.95
N TYR A 49 4.86 20.58 11.67
CA TYR A 49 3.73 19.76 11.30
C TYR A 49 2.79 19.64 12.50
N LYS A 50 1.51 19.93 12.30
CA LYS A 50 0.49 19.85 13.35
C LYS A 50 -0.74 19.13 12.82
N ALA A 51 -1.17 18.09 13.53
CA ALA A 51 -2.38 17.34 13.26
C ALA A 51 -3.25 17.25 14.51
N THR A 52 -4.57 17.25 14.31
CA THR A 52 -5.59 17.13 15.36
C THR A 52 -6.66 16.12 14.95
N CYS A 53 -7.45 15.65 15.90
CA CYS A 53 -8.56 14.75 15.59
C CYS A 53 -9.66 15.54 14.87
N THR A 54 -10.50 14.83 14.12
CA THR A 54 -11.68 15.43 13.48
C THR A 54 -12.92 15.36 14.37
N HIS A 55 -12.90 14.58 15.46
CA HIS A 55 -14.01 14.53 16.41
C HIS A 55 -14.01 15.75 17.30
N GLU A 56 -15.18 16.39 17.40
CA GLU A 56 -15.39 17.49 18.33
C GLU A 56 -15.21 17.00 19.77
N GLY A 57 -14.57 17.81 20.59
CA GLY A 57 -14.24 17.45 21.98
C GLY A 57 -13.05 16.49 22.13
N CYS A 58 -12.45 16.00 21.04
CA CYS A 58 -11.23 15.20 21.15
C CYS A 58 -10.00 16.10 21.34
N GLU A 59 -9.22 15.81 22.37
CA GLU A 59 -8.02 16.56 22.75
C GLU A 59 -6.76 16.14 21.98
N PHE A 60 -6.86 15.16 21.07
CA PHE A 60 -5.71 14.69 20.33
C PHE A 60 -5.07 15.80 19.52
N VAL A 61 -3.79 16.01 19.80
CA VAL A 61 -2.92 16.95 19.12
C VAL A 61 -1.56 16.30 19.01
N VAL A 62 -1.00 16.29 17.81
CA VAL A 62 0.42 16.01 17.62
C VAL A 62 1.05 17.20 16.91
N GLN A 63 2.12 17.72 17.50
CA GLN A 63 2.86 18.86 16.97
C GLN A 63 4.34 18.52 16.97
N LEU A 64 4.94 18.54 15.78
CA LEU A 64 6.37 18.35 15.59
C LEU A 64 6.93 19.65 15.02
N ALA A 65 7.93 20.20 15.70
CA ALA A 65 8.74 21.28 15.17
C ALA A 65 10.10 20.70 14.75
N PHE A 66 10.53 21.04 13.55
CA PHE A 66 11.81 20.64 12.99
C PHE A 66 12.44 21.87 12.34
N SER A 67 13.71 22.12 12.63
CA SER A 67 14.44 23.24 12.02
C SER A 67 15.52 22.67 11.11
N GLN A 68 16.70 22.45 11.65
CA GLN A 68 17.83 21.79 11.00
C GLN A 68 17.90 20.30 11.34
N THR A 69 17.35 19.91 12.49
CA THR A 69 17.22 18.52 12.93
C THR A 69 15.77 18.20 13.23
N PHE A 70 15.37 16.96 12.97
CA PHE A 70 14.07 16.48 13.40
C PHE A 70 14.19 16.01 14.85
N ARG A 71 13.25 16.47 15.67
CA ARG A 71 13.20 16.19 17.11
C ARG A 71 11.92 15.41 17.45
N PRO A 72 11.86 14.79 18.64
CA PRO A 72 10.63 14.27 19.22
C PRO A 72 9.49 15.27 19.18
N SER A 73 8.27 14.79 19.42
CA SER A 73 7.09 15.64 19.35
C SER A 73 7.17 16.78 20.38
N THR A 74 6.99 18.03 19.92
CA THR A 74 6.95 19.19 20.83
C THR A 74 5.68 19.23 21.67
N LYS A 75 4.62 18.58 21.19
CA LYS A 75 3.38 18.38 21.92
C LYS A 75 2.70 17.13 21.39
N PHE A 76 2.36 16.22 22.28
CA PHE A 76 1.57 15.05 21.96
C PHE A 76 0.52 14.83 23.05
N ILE A 77 -0.75 14.89 22.65
CA ILE A 77 -1.91 14.54 23.47
C ILE A 77 -2.61 13.39 22.77
N ARG A 78 -2.96 12.34 23.50
CA ARG A 78 -3.65 11.15 22.96
C ARG A 78 -5.10 11.48 22.59
N HIS A 79 -5.74 10.57 21.86
CA HIS A 79 -7.19 10.67 21.63
C HIS A 79 -7.92 10.50 22.96
N SER A 80 -8.68 11.52 23.35
CA SER A 80 -9.66 11.43 24.45
C SER A 80 -11.03 10.94 23.98
N CYS A 81 -11.27 10.91 22.66
CA CYS A 81 -12.51 10.36 22.14
C CYS A 81 -12.54 8.83 22.25
N ALA A 82 -13.67 8.33 22.77
CA ALA A 82 -14.00 6.92 22.77
C ALA A 82 -13.91 6.35 21.33
N LEU A 83 -13.72 5.03 21.23
CA LEU A 83 -13.86 4.31 19.97
C LEU A 83 -15.30 4.50 19.52
N SER A 84 -15.54 5.55 18.76
CA SER A 84 -16.80 5.75 18.11
C SER A 84 -16.85 4.70 17.02
N GLU A 85 -17.51 3.58 17.34
CA GLU A 85 -17.98 2.62 16.34
C GLU A 85 -18.89 3.28 15.29
N THR A 86 -19.26 4.55 15.49
CA THR A 86 -20.36 5.21 14.78
C THR A 86 -20.04 6.58 14.21
N THR A 87 -18.80 7.06 14.26
CA THR A 87 -18.45 8.19 13.41
C THR A 87 -18.25 7.68 12.02
N LYS A 88 -19.18 8.08 11.16
CA LYS A 88 -19.17 8.16 9.70
C LYS A 88 -17.86 8.73 9.14
N SER A 89 -16.69 8.20 9.51
CA SER A 89 -15.57 8.13 8.60
C SER A 89 -16.14 7.35 7.43
N SER A 90 -16.49 8.08 6.37
CA SER A 90 -16.84 7.55 5.07
C SER A 90 -16.20 6.17 4.91
N HIS A 91 -17.00 5.18 4.49
CA HIS A 91 -16.53 3.90 3.97
C HIS A 91 -15.53 4.15 2.82
N ARG A 92 -14.38 4.75 3.12
CA ARG A 92 -13.32 5.06 2.18
C ARG A 92 -12.60 3.76 2.04
N GLU A 93 -13.11 2.99 1.11
CA GLU A 93 -12.39 1.88 0.54
C GLU A 93 -10.97 2.34 0.21
N ALA A 94 -10.00 1.52 0.57
CA ALA A 94 -8.63 1.73 0.16
C ALA A 94 -8.60 1.87 -1.37
N THR A 95 -8.03 2.97 -1.85
CA THR A 95 -7.90 3.21 -3.29
C THR A 95 -6.91 2.22 -3.89
N GLY A 96 -7.03 1.92 -5.19
CA GLY A 96 -6.07 1.04 -5.86
C GLY A 96 -4.60 1.47 -5.69
N LYS A 97 -4.33 2.78 -5.59
CA LYS A 97 -2.98 3.31 -5.31
C LYS A 97 -2.49 2.95 -3.91
N GLN A 98 -3.35 3.06 -2.90
CA GLN A 98 -2.99 2.70 -1.52
C GLN A 98 -2.80 1.18 -1.38
N ILE A 99 -3.65 0.39 -2.03
CA ILE A 99 -3.53 -1.08 -2.06
C ILE A 99 -2.22 -1.50 -2.73
N ALA A 100 -1.85 -0.90 -3.86
CA ALA A 100 -0.62 -1.25 -4.58
C ALA A 100 0.68 -0.96 -3.77
N LEU A 101 0.62 0.02 -2.86
CA LEU A 101 1.72 0.38 -1.97
C LEU A 101 1.73 -0.44 -0.67
N ASN A 102 0.69 -1.25 -0.41
CA ASN A 102 0.61 -2.06 0.79
C ASN A 102 1.65 -3.20 0.74
N PRO A 103 2.57 -3.31 1.72
CA PRO A 103 3.60 -4.35 1.75
C PRO A 103 3.02 -5.77 1.68
N MET A 104 1.91 -6.03 2.39
CA MET A 104 1.29 -7.36 2.41
C MET A 104 0.82 -7.78 1.01
N VAL A 105 0.32 -6.83 0.22
CA VAL A 105 -0.15 -7.09 -1.14
C VAL A 105 1.03 -7.27 -2.09
N ARG A 106 2.12 -6.52 -1.90
CA ARG A 106 3.37 -6.70 -2.64
C ARG A 106 3.98 -8.08 -2.38
N ASP A 107 4.02 -8.52 -1.13
CA ASP A 107 4.55 -9.84 -0.76
C ASP A 107 3.71 -10.97 -1.38
N MET A 108 2.38 -10.81 -1.42
CA MET A 108 1.50 -11.75 -2.12
C MET A 108 1.82 -11.86 -3.61
N LEU A 109 2.16 -10.73 -4.26
CA LEU A 109 2.53 -10.72 -5.67
C LEU A 109 3.88 -11.39 -5.90
N VAL A 110 4.86 -11.16 -5.02
CA VAL A 110 6.17 -11.83 -5.09
C VAL A 110 6.00 -13.35 -4.92
N ALA A 111 5.17 -13.79 -3.99
CA ALA A 111 4.96 -15.21 -3.71
C ALA A 111 4.12 -15.93 -4.78
N THR A 112 3.08 -15.28 -5.32
CA THR A 112 2.12 -15.92 -6.24
C THR A 112 2.39 -15.59 -7.71
N GLY A 113 3.17 -14.54 -7.97
CA GLY A 113 3.38 -14.01 -9.31
C GLY A 113 2.07 -13.61 -10.01
N ARG A 114 2.02 -13.82 -11.32
CA ARG A 114 0.89 -13.46 -12.19
C ARG A 114 -0.43 -14.18 -11.86
N ALA A 115 -0.38 -15.27 -11.09
CA ALA A 115 -1.56 -16.02 -10.69
C ALA A 115 -2.34 -15.34 -9.54
N LEU A 116 -1.81 -14.26 -8.95
CA LEU A 116 -2.48 -13.51 -7.89
C LEU A 116 -3.83 -12.96 -8.39
N ARG A 117 -4.91 -13.26 -7.66
CA ARG A 117 -6.27 -12.83 -8.01
C ARG A 117 -6.72 -11.65 -7.12
N PRO A 118 -7.50 -10.70 -7.65
CA PRO A 118 -8.04 -9.58 -6.87
C PRO A 118 -8.85 -10.02 -5.63
N VAL A 119 -9.55 -11.16 -5.71
CA VAL A 119 -10.31 -11.73 -4.57
C VAL A 119 -9.39 -12.09 -3.41
N ALA A 120 -8.21 -12.65 -3.68
CA ALA A 120 -7.24 -13.01 -2.64
C ALA A 120 -6.71 -11.75 -1.94
N ILE A 121 -6.46 -10.67 -2.70
CA ILE A 121 -6.08 -9.37 -2.15
C ILE A 121 -7.20 -8.82 -1.26
N GLN A 122 -8.44 -8.84 -1.75
CA GLN A 122 -9.60 -8.32 -1.01
C GLN A 122 -9.82 -9.07 0.32
N GLN A 123 -9.71 -10.40 0.31
CA GLN A 123 -9.79 -11.22 1.52
C GLN A 123 -8.67 -10.89 2.51
N LYS A 124 -7.43 -10.77 2.02
CA LYS A 124 -6.28 -10.43 2.87
C LYS A 124 -6.43 -9.06 3.52
N LEU A 125 -6.87 -8.06 2.75
CA LEU A 125 -7.13 -6.71 3.25
C LEU A 125 -8.26 -6.72 4.28
N LYS A 126 -9.34 -7.46 4.03
CA LYS A 126 -10.45 -7.62 4.98
C LYS A 126 -9.98 -8.23 6.30
N MET A 127 -9.12 -9.26 6.27
CA MET A 127 -8.52 -9.83 7.49
C MET A 127 -7.64 -8.84 8.25
N ALA A 128 -7.03 -7.89 7.54
CA ALA A 128 -6.22 -6.81 8.12
C ALA A 128 -7.08 -5.59 8.55
N GLY A 129 -8.41 -5.68 8.51
CA GLY A 129 -9.32 -4.58 8.86
C GLY A 129 -9.36 -3.45 7.81
N ILE A 130 -8.86 -3.69 6.60
CA ILE A 130 -8.85 -2.71 5.51
C ILE A 130 -10.00 -3.00 4.56
N THR A 131 -10.96 -2.08 4.49
CA THR A 131 -12.06 -2.15 3.52
C THR A 131 -11.55 -1.79 2.13
N ALA A 132 -11.81 -2.63 1.14
CA ALA A 132 -11.46 -2.38 -0.26
C ALA A 132 -12.52 -2.98 -1.19
N SER A 133 -12.93 -2.25 -2.23
CA SER A 133 -13.69 -2.85 -3.32
C SER A 133 -12.83 -3.76 -4.18
N TYR A 134 -13.53 -4.70 -4.82
CA TYR A 134 -12.96 -5.56 -5.85
C TYR A 134 -12.25 -4.76 -6.95
N MET A 135 -12.89 -3.68 -7.44
CA MET A 135 -12.32 -2.85 -8.51
C MET A 135 -11.04 -2.14 -8.08
N ASN A 136 -10.97 -1.64 -6.85
CA ASN A 136 -9.73 -1.08 -6.31
C ASN A 136 -8.61 -2.14 -6.24
N CYS A 137 -8.94 -3.39 -5.89
CA CYS A 137 -7.98 -4.50 -5.92
C CYS A 137 -7.52 -4.83 -7.36
N VAL A 138 -8.43 -4.81 -8.35
CA VAL A 138 -8.08 -4.99 -9.78
C VAL A 138 -7.12 -3.90 -10.24
N HIS A 139 -7.41 -2.64 -9.95
CA HIS A 139 -6.55 -1.52 -10.33
C HIS A 139 -5.18 -1.58 -9.67
N ALA A 140 -5.14 -1.97 -8.39
CA ALA A 140 -3.89 -2.17 -7.67
C ALA A 140 -3.03 -3.26 -8.31
N LEU A 141 -3.64 -4.41 -8.61
CA LEU A 141 -2.96 -5.55 -9.22
C LEU A 141 -2.44 -5.21 -10.62
N ARG A 142 -3.25 -4.56 -11.47
CA ARG A 142 -2.80 -4.08 -12.80
C ARG A 142 -1.59 -3.18 -12.69
N ARG A 143 -1.59 -2.26 -11.72
CA ARG A 143 -0.47 -1.34 -11.49
C ARG A 143 0.79 -2.09 -11.06
N GLN A 144 0.68 -3.01 -10.11
CA GLN A 144 1.83 -3.78 -9.64
C GLN A 144 2.35 -4.75 -10.71
N HIS A 145 1.46 -5.36 -11.50
CA HIS A 145 1.88 -6.18 -12.64
C HIS A 145 2.68 -5.37 -13.64
N LEU A 146 2.20 -4.18 -14.01
CA LEU A 146 2.93 -3.31 -14.92
C LEU A 146 4.32 -2.92 -14.36
N GLU A 147 4.43 -2.70 -13.06
CA GLU A 147 5.69 -2.34 -12.39
C GLU A 147 6.68 -3.51 -12.29
N VAL A 148 6.20 -4.73 -12.01
CA VAL A 148 7.06 -5.92 -11.80
C VAL A 148 7.37 -6.63 -13.10
N PHE A 149 6.39 -6.71 -14.00
CA PHE A 149 6.45 -7.52 -15.21
C PHE A 149 6.66 -6.66 -16.45
N GLY A 150 6.36 -5.36 -16.42
CA GLY A 150 6.31 -4.53 -17.62
C GLY A 150 4.95 -4.64 -18.32
N SER A 151 4.85 -4.00 -19.49
CA SER A 151 3.60 -3.98 -20.25
C SER A 151 3.41 -5.28 -21.03
N ASP A 152 2.17 -5.64 -21.36
CA ASP A 152 1.92 -6.81 -22.23
C ASP A 152 2.61 -6.65 -23.59
N ALA A 153 2.77 -5.42 -24.10
CA ALA A 153 3.52 -5.12 -25.31
C ALA A 153 4.98 -5.57 -25.22
N ASP A 154 5.62 -5.34 -24.07
CA ASP A 154 7.00 -5.77 -23.82
C ASP A 154 7.11 -7.30 -23.87
N TYR A 155 6.08 -8.04 -23.45
CA TYR A 155 6.05 -9.50 -23.55
C TYR A 155 5.92 -10.03 -24.96
N TYR A 156 5.19 -9.34 -25.84
CA TYR A 156 5.10 -9.76 -27.24
C TYR A 156 6.47 -9.74 -27.93
N THR A 157 7.42 -8.91 -27.44
CA THR A 157 8.81 -8.94 -27.94
C THR A 157 9.55 -10.22 -27.57
N LEU A 158 9.13 -10.91 -26.51
CA LEU A 158 9.72 -12.17 -26.01
C LEU A 158 9.11 -13.42 -26.65
N LEU A 159 8.04 -13.28 -27.45
CA LEU A 159 7.39 -14.41 -28.12
C LEU A 159 8.35 -15.27 -28.95
N PRO A 160 9.29 -14.72 -29.74
CA PRO A 160 10.26 -15.53 -30.47
C PRO A 160 11.07 -16.44 -29.54
N SER A 161 11.57 -15.90 -28.42
CA SER A 161 12.35 -16.67 -27.45
C SER A 161 11.53 -17.77 -26.77
N TYR A 162 10.25 -17.53 -26.49
CA TYR A 162 9.33 -18.55 -25.97
C TYR A 162 9.10 -19.68 -26.97
N ILE A 163 8.96 -19.35 -28.24
CA ILE A 163 8.78 -20.32 -29.33
C ILE A 163 10.04 -21.17 -29.53
N ASP A 164 11.22 -20.54 -29.44
CA ASP A 164 12.49 -21.26 -29.47
C ASP A 164 12.60 -22.24 -28.30
N GLU A 165 12.14 -21.87 -27.10
CA GLU A 165 12.14 -22.75 -25.93
C GLU A 165 11.16 -23.94 -26.12
N LEU A 166 9.95 -23.67 -26.60
CA LEU A 166 8.96 -24.72 -26.87
C LEU A 166 9.45 -25.70 -27.94
N ASN A 167 10.09 -25.20 -29.00
CA ASN A 167 10.72 -26.04 -30.02
C ASN A 167 11.88 -26.86 -29.45
N ARG A 168 12.69 -26.28 -28.55
CA ARG A 168 13.77 -27.01 -27.84
C ARG A 168 13.23 -28.15 -26.98
N HIS A 169 12.05 -28.00 -26.39
CA HIS A 169 11.36 -29.06 -25.66
C HIS A 169 10.55 -30.02 -26.55
N GLY A 170 10.71 -29.94 -27.88
CA GLY A 170 10.13 -30.89 -28.82
C GLY A 170 8.64 -30.65 -29.14
N HIS A 171 8.09 -29.52 -28.72
CA HIS A 171 6.79 -29.06 -29.20
C HIS A 171 6.94 -28.47 -30.60
N LYS A 172 5.89 -28.56 -31.42
CA LYS A 172 5.92 -27.94 -32.76
C LYS A 172 5.27 -26.58 -32.68
N THR A 173 6.04 -25.53 -32.91
CA THR A 173 5.54 -24.16 -32.86
C THR A 173 5.84 -23.37 -34.12
N SER A 174 4.97 -22.40 -34.45
CA SER A 174 5.14 -21.47 -35.56
C SER A 174 4.52 -20.12 -35.22
N ILE A 175 5.16 -19.03 -35.66
CA ILE A 175 4.71 -17.66 -35.44
C ILE A 175 4.66 -16.90 -36.75
N GLU A 176 3.58 -16.16 -36.93
CA GLU A 176 3.44 -15.23 -38.03
C GLU A 176 3.57 -13.79 -37.52
N LEU A 177 4.57 -13.11 -38.06
CA LEU A 177 4.82 -11.69 -37.84
C LEU A 177 4.60 -10.95 -39.17
N THR A 178 3.85 -9.85 -39.15
CA THR A 178 3.71 -8.96 -40.31
C THR A 178 4.32 -7.60 -39.96
N GLY A 179 5.41 -7.21 -40.63
CA GLY A 179 6.09 -5.94 -40.35
C GLY A 179 6.61 -5.83 -38.91
N GLY A 180 7.05 -6.95 -38.32
CA GLY A 180 7.48 -7.01 -36.92
C GLY A 180 6.34 -7.06 -35.89
N VAL A 181 5.07 -7.01 -36.32
CA VAL A 181 3.90 -7.10 -35.44
C VAL A 181 3.38 -8.53 -35.39
N PHE A 182 3.10 -9.02 -34.19
CA PHE A 182 2.50 -10.33 -33.96
C PHE A 182 1.10 -10.43 -34.57
N LYS A 183 0.85 -11.49 -35.36
CA LYS A 183 -0.48 -11.81 -35.92
C LYS A 183 -1.09 -13.06 -35.31
N ARG A 184 -0.35 -14.17 -35.37
CA ARG A 184 -0.82 -15.47 -34.88
C ARG A 184 0.36 -16.36 -34.49
N ALA A 185 0.12 -17.25 -33.54
CA ALA A 185 1.02 -18.35 -33.21
C ALA A 185 0.24 -19.66 -33.21
N TRP A 186 0.92 -20.73 -33.61
CA TRP A 186 0.45 -22.10 -33.55
C TRP A 186 1.38 -22.88 -32.65
N ILE A 187 0.82 -23.60 -31.68
CA ILE A 187 1.57 -24.44 -30.76
C ILE A 187 0.87 -25.81 -30.73
N ALA A 188 1.57 -26.83 -31.21
CA ALA A 188 1.16 -28.21 -31.06
C ALA A 188 2.02 -28.83 -29.95
N PHE A 189 1.40 -28.98 -28.78
CA PHE A 189 2.01 -29.64 -27.64
C PHE A 189 2.19 -31.12 -27.96
N ARG A 190 3.37 -31.62 -27.62
CA ARG A 190 3.66 -33.05 -27.61
C ARG A 190 3.23 -33.57 -26.24
N GLU A 191 2.44 -34.63 -26.21
CA GLU A 191 2.13 -35.37 -24.98
C GLU A 191 3.40 -36.00 -24.37
#